data_AF-A0A7W7ESG3-F1
#
_entry.id   AF-A0A7W7ESG3-F1
#
_cell.length_a   1.000
_cell.length_b   1.000
_cell.length_c   1.000
_cell.angle_alpha   90.00
_cell.angle_beta   90.00
_cell.angle_gamma   90.00
#
_symmetry.space_group_name_H-M   'P 1'
#
loop_
_entity.id
_entity.type
_entity.pdbx_description
1 polymer ?
#
loop_
_entity_poly.entity_id
_entity_poly.type
_entity_poly.pdbx_seq_one_letter_code
_entity_poly.pdbx_strand_id
1 'polypeptide(L)'
;MKATDNTVSVNFGSDVAARSHDNAVAVHGMRITRDLHQAEAALDEALIRQANLLATMVRARRETAVGPFTGQEALLRLAASQKAVLDASGELARVHGKLLDVGREMGSVIDECPPAGSLGDEGRPAALADAA
;
A
#
# COMPACT_ATOMS: atom_id res chain seq x y z
N MET A 1 61.76 -31.26 11.60
CA MET A 1 60.38 -30.94 11.17
C MET A 1 59.57 -30.49 12.37
N LYS A 2 58.98 -29.29 12.35
CA LYS A 2 58.03 -28.82 13.37
C LYS A 2 56.64 -28.94 12.75
N ALA A 3 55.80 -29.84 13.25
CA ALA A 3 54.41 -29.93 12.86
C ALA A 3 53.65 -28.77 13.51
N THR A 4 53.09 -27.87 12.70
CA THR A 4 52.16 -26.85 13.17
C THR A 4 50.78 -27.47 13.21
N ASP A 5 50.27 -27.71 14.42
CA ASP A 5 48.85 -27.99 14.65
C ASP A 5 48.04 -26.75 14.24
N ASN A 6 47.28 -26.87 13.16
CA ASN A 6 46.33 -25.85 12.71
C ASN A 6 44.94 -26.26 13.17
N THR A 7 44.62 -25.95 14.42
CA THR A 7 43.29 -26.19 14.97
C THR A 7 42.35 -25.07 14.51
N VAL A 8 41.55 -25.34 13.47
CA VAL A 8 40.45 -24.47 13.07
C VAL A 8 39.34 -24.59 14.11
N SER A 9 39.23 -23.60 14.99
CA SER A 9 38.09 -23.45 15.90
C SER A 9 36.88 -22.95 15.12
N VAL A 10 35.97 -23.86 14.75
CA VAL A 10 34.69 -23.50 14.11
C VAL A 10 33.68 -23.13 15.20
N ASN A 11 33.29 -21.87 15.24
CA ASN A 11 32.41 -21.33 16.28
C ASN A 11 30.94 -21.39 15.83
N PHE A 12 30.29 -22.56 15.95
CA PHE A 12 28.93 -22.80 15.44
C PHE A 12 27.82 -22.04 16.18
N GLY A 13 28.07 -21.53 17.39
CA GLY A 13 27.03 -20.94 18.25
C GLY A 13 26.60 -19.52 17.86
N SER A 14 27.53 -18.68 17.36
CA SER A 14 27.24 -17.30 16.96
C SER A 14 26.48 -17.22 15.64
N ASP A 15 26.75 -18.14 14.73
CA ASP A 15 26.22 -18.10 13.36
C ASP A 15 24.75 -18.53 13.28
N VAL A 16 24.30 -19.41 14.18
CA VAL A 16 22.89 -19.87 14.23
C VAL A 16 21.98 -18.77 14.77
N ALA A 17 22.42 -18.03 15.79
CA ALA A 17 21.64 -16.92 16.37
C ALA A 17 21.45 -15.76 15.37
N ALA A 18 22.51 -15.40 14.65
CA ALA A 18 22.45 -14.39 13.59
C ALA A 18 21.48 -14.80 12.46
N ARG A 19 21.58 -16.04 11.96
CA ARG A 19 20.67 -16.55 10.91
C ARG A 19 19.21 -16.64 11.36
N SER A 20 18.96 -16.95 12.63
CA SER A 20 17.60 -16.94 13.19
C SER A 20 17.01 -15.54 13.24
N HIS A 21 17.82 -14.54 13.56
CA HIS A 21 17.40 -13.14 13.57
C HIS A 21 17.08 -12.65 12.16
N ASP A 22 17.94 -12.95 11.18
CA ASP A 22 17.74 -12.58 9.77
C ASP A 22 16.47 -13.21 9.19
N ASN A 23 16.20 -14.48 9.52
CA ASN A 23 14.96 -15.16 9.13
C ASN A 23 13.73 -14.49 9.76
N ALA A 24 13.80 -14.05 11.02
CA ALA A 24 12.71 -13.35 11.66
C ALA A 24 12.43 -11.99 10.98
N VAL A 25 13.46 -11.24 10.64
CA VAL A 25 13.34 -9.96 9.91
C VAL A 25 12.67 -10.17 8.55
N ALA A 26 13.08 -11.19 7.80
CA ALA A 26 12.46 -11.52 6.51
C ALA A 26 10.98 -11.90 6.66
N VAL A 27 10.63 -12.75 7.63
CA VAL A 27 9.24 -13.16 7.88
C VAL A 27 8.37 -11.99 8.30
N HIS A 28 8.86 -11.11 9.17
CA HIS A 28 8.12 -9.91 9.58
C HIS A 28 7.97 -8.92 8.43
N GLY A 29 9.00 -8.74 7.60
CA GLY A 29 8.93 -7.93 6.38
C GLY A 29 7.81 -8.38 5.44
N MET A 30 7.77 -9.67 5.09
CA MET A 30 6.71 -10.22 4.23
C MET A 30 5.30 -9.99 4.79
N ARG A 31 5.13 -10.07 6.11
CA ARG A 31 3.84 -9.81 6.76
C ARG A 31 3.45 -8.34 6.66
N ILE A 32 4.39 -7.43 6.88
CA ILE A 32 4.17 -5.98 6.75
C ILE A 32 3.72 -5.65 5.33
N THR A 33 4.43 -6.16 4.31
CA THR A 33 4.09 -5.92 2.89
C THR A 33 2.70 -6.42 2.55
N ARG A 34 2.36 -7.64 2.98
CA ARG A 34 1.02 -8.18 2.79
C ARG A 34 -0.05 -7.30 3.44
N ASP A 35 0.18 -6.89 4.69
CA ASP A 35 -0.80 -6.09 5.44
C ASP A 35 -0.96 -4.70 4.82
N LEU A 36 0.11 -4.13 4.27
CA LEU A 36 0.10 -2.88 3.50
C LEU A 36 -0.75 -3.00 2.22
N HIS A 37 -0.50 -4.00 1.38
CA HIS A 37 -1.28 -4.20 0.15
C HIS A 37 -2.76 -4.46 0.46
N GLN A 38 -3.06 -5.17 1.55
CA GLN A 38 -4.44 -5.37 2.01
C GLN A 38 -5.09 -4.06 2.43
N ALA A 39 -4.36 -3.17 3.08
CA ALA A 39 -4.86 -1.85 3.46
C ALA A 39 -5.13 -0.96 2.23
N GLU A 40 -4.23 -0.95 1.25
CA GLU A 40 -4.40 -0.22 -0.01
C GLU A 40 -5.66 -0.71 -0.76
N ALA A 41 -5.79 -2.03 -0.95
CA ALA A 41 -6.96 -2.61 -1.61
C ALA A 41 -8.28 -2.33 -0.86
N ALA A 42 -8.24 -2.26 0.47
CA ALA A 42 -9.42 -1.94 1.28
C ALA A 42 -9.88 -0.48 1.09
N LEU A 43 -8.95 0.47 0.93
CA LEU A 43 -9.30 1.86 0.64
C LEU A 43 -9.92 2.01 -0.76
N ASP A 44 -9.38 1.32 -1.76
CA ASP A 44 -9.94 1.33 -3.12
C ASP A 44 -11.36 0.76 -3.14
N GLU A 45 -11.58 -0.37 -2.48
CA GLU A 45 -12.91 -0.97 -2.35
C GLU A 45 -13.89 -0.06 -1.60
N ALA A 46 -13.42 0.66 -0.55
CA ALA A 46 -14.24 1.64 0.15
C ALA A 46 -14.63 2.80 -0.77
N LEU A 47 -13.72 3.30 -1.60
CA LEU A 47 -13.98 4.38 -2.54
C LEU A 47 -15.01 3.97 -3.61
N ILE A 48 -14.91 2.75 -4.15
CA ILE A 48 -15.88 2.17 -5.09
C ILE A 48 -17.28 2.15 -4.46
N ARG A 49 -17.41 1.65 -3.23
CA ARG A 49 -18.69 1.58 -2.52
C ARG A 49 -19.28 2.96 -2.27
N GLN A 50 -18.46 3.93 -1.89
CA GLN A 50 -18.91 5.30 -1.67
C GLN A 50 -19.35 5.97 -2.98
N ALA A 51 -18.66 5.73 -4.09
CA ALA A 51 -19.05 6.24 -5.41
C ALA A 51 -20.41 5.66 -5.85
N ASN A 52 -20.62 4.36 -5.64
CA ASN A 52 -21.91 3.70 -5.90
C ASN A 52 -23.04 4.28 -5.04
N LEU A 53 -22.77 4.58 -3.77
CA LEU A 53 -23.72 5.24 -2.89
C LEU A 53 -24.08 6.65 -3.39
N LEU A 54 -23.08 7.44 -3.78
CA LEU A 54 -23.28 8.79 -4.31
C LEU A 54 -24.18 8.76 -5.56
N ALA A 55 -23.88 7.86 -6.51
CA ALA A 55 -24.67 7.68 -7.72
C ALA A 55 -26.13 7.31 -7.38
N THR A 56 -26.33 6.43 -6.39
CA THR A 56 -27.66 6.03 -5.94
C THR A 56 -28.44 7.21 -5.34
N MET A 57 -27.82 8.02 -4.49
CA MET A 57 -28.45 9.20 -3.88
C MET A 57 -28.86 10.23 -4.94
N VAL A 58 -28.00 10.48 -5.94
CA VAL A 58 -28.29 11.42 -7.03
C VAL A 58 -29.41 10.91 -7.93
N ARG A 59 -29.42 9.60 -8.26
CA ARG A 59 -30.52 8.99 -9.02
C ARG A 59 -31.85 9.09 -8.29
N ALA A 60 -31.87 8.77 -6.99
CA ALA A 60 -33.07 8.87 -6.16
C ALA A 60 -33.64 10.30 -6.15
N ARG A 61 -32.79 11.34 -6.04
CA ARG A 61 -33.23 12.74 -6.14
C ARG A 61 -33.90 13.05 -7.47
N ARG A 62 -33.30 12.58 -8.57
CA ARG A 62 -33.82 12.79 -9.92
C ARG A 62 -35.17 12.09 -10.13
N GLU A 63 -35.31 10.86 -9.65
CA GLU A 63 -36.49 10.01 -9.88
C GLU A 63 -37.68 10.36 -8.99
N THR A 64 -37.43 10.93 -7.81
CA THR A 64 -38.48 11.27 -6.83
C THR A 64 -39.02 12.70 -6.94
N ALA A 65 -38.51 13.51 -7.88
CA ALA A 65 -38.88 14.91 -8.08
C ALA A 65 -38.86 15.76 -6.78
N VAL A 66 -37.97 15.41 -5.83
CA VAL A 66 -37.77 16.18 -4.61
C VAL A 66 -37.13 17.54 -4.90
N GLY A 67 -37.30 18.49 -3.98
CA GLY A 67 -36.67 19.80 -4.09
C GLY A 67 -35.14 19.71 -4.24
N PRO A 68 -34.51 20.67 -4.94
CA PRO A 68 -33.08 20.64 -5.28
C PRO A 68 -32.14 20.62 -4.06
N PHE A 69 -32.63 20.97 -2.87
CA PHE A 69 -31.86 20.98 -1.62
C PHE A 69 -32.07 19.74 -0.74
N THR A 70 -33.04 18.87 -1.05
CA THR A 70 -33.36 17.67 -0.24
C THR A 70 -32.18 16.71 -0.16
N GLY A 71 -31.53 16.56 1.00
CA GLY A 71 -30.35 15.69 1.15
C GLY A 71 -29.03 16.28 0.64
N GLN A 72 -28.97 17.58 0.35
CA GLN A 72 -27.74 18.26 -0.08
C GLN A 72 -26.61 18.12 0.95
N GLU A 73 -26.92 18.27 2.24
CA GLU A 73 -25.94 18.11 3.31
C GLU A 73 -25.36 16.69 3.34
N ALA A 74 -26.18 15.67 3.13
CA ALA A 74 -25.74 14.28 3.08
C ALA A 74 -24.79 14.03 1.90
N LEU A 75 -25.08 14.58 0.71
CA LEU A 75 -24.20 14.51 -0.45
C LEU A 75 -22.84 15.18 -0.19
N LEU A 76 -22.84 16.36 0.43
CA LEU A 76 -21.61 17.08 0.79
C LEU A 76 -20.77 16.29 1.80
N ARG A 77 -21.42 15.69 2.82
CA ARG A 77 -20.73 14.84 3.81
C ARG A 77 -20.15 13.57 3.18
N LEU A 78 -20.87 12.94 2.24
CA LEU A 78 -20.35 11.79 1.50
C LEU A 78 -19.14 12.16 0.62
N ALA A 79 -19.21 13.29 -0.09
CA ALA A 79 -18.09 13.79 -0.89
C ALA A 79 -16.86 14.12 -0.01
N ALA A 80 -17.06 14.71 1.16
CA ALA A 80 -15.99 14.94 2.13
C ALA A 80 -15.38 13.61 2.63
N SER A 81 -16.20 12.59 2.85
CA SER A 81 -15.71 11.26 3.22
C SER A 81 -14.89 10.61 2.10
N GLN A 82 -15.29 10.75 0.83
CA GLN A 82 -14.52 10.25 -0.32
C GLN A 82 -13.15 10.94 -0.41
N LYS A 83 -13.10 12.26 -0.18
CA LYS A 83 -11.84 12.99 -0.10
C LYS A 83 -10.95 12.44 1.03
N ALA A 84 -11.51 12.18 2.21
CA ALA A 84 -10.73 11.65 3.33
C ALA A 84 -10.13 10.26 3.01
N VAL A 85 -10.85 9.41 2.27
CA VAL A 85 -10.32 8.12 1.80
C VAL A 85 -9.15 8.32 0.82
N LEU A 86 -9.27 9.24 -0.14
CA LEU A 86 -8.19 9.57 -1.07
C LEU A 86 -6.95 10.12 -0.35
N ASP A 87 -7.15 11.00 0.64
CA ASP A 87 -6.06 11.55 1.45
C ASP A 87 -5.37 10.40 2.23
N ALA A 88 -6.13 9.45 2.77
CA ALA A 88 -5.59 8.25 3.43
C ALA A 88 -4.82 7.33 2.47
N SER A 89 -5.29 7.13 1.22
CA SER A 89 -4.55 6.39 0.20
C SER A 89 -3.20 7.05 -0.12
N GLY A 90 -3.16 8.38 -0.15
CA GLY A 90 -1.91 9.13 -0.31
C GLY A 90 -0.92 8.93 0.85
N GLU A 91 -1.42 8.83 2.08
CA GLU A 91 -0.58 8.49 3.23
C GLU A 91 -0.08 7.03 3.18
N LEU A 92 -0.92 6.07 2.76
CA LEU A 92 -0.47 4.67 2.58
C LEU A 92 0.62 4.57 1.51
N ALA A 93 0.51 5.28 0.40
CA ALA A 93 1.55 5.33 -0.63
C ALA A 93 2.88 5.88 -0.09
N ARG A 94 2.84 6.89 0.80
CA ARG A 94 4.04 7.41 1.48
C ARG A 94 4.64 6.38 2.45
N VAL A 95 3.79 5.69 3.22
CA VAL A 95 4.22 4.59 4.10
C VAL A 95 4.88 3.48 3.28
N HIS A 96 4.30 3.10 2.15
CA HIS A 96 4.86 2.14 1.20
C HIS A 96 6.26 2.56 0.77
N GLY A 97 6.42 3.78 0.25
CA GLY A 97 7.72 4.32 -0.16
C GLY A 97 8.76 4.27 0.97
N LYS A 98 8.36 4.63 2.20
CA LYS A 98 9.28 4.60 3.36
C LYS A 98 9.66 3.17 3.77
N LEU A 99 8.75 2.21 3.64
CA LEU A 99 9.03 0.81 3.91
C LEU A 99 10.02 0.20 2.89
N LEU A 100 10.00 0.65 1.64
CA LEU A 100 11.02 0.25 0.66
C LEU A 100 12.41 0.73 1.08
N ASP A 101 12.54 1.96 1.56
CA ASP A 101 13.83 2.48 2.06
C ASP A 101 14.33 1.68 3.27
N VAL A 102 13.45 1.38 4.23
CA VAL A 102 13.79 0.54 5.38
C VAL A 102 14.21 -0.86 4.94
N GLY A 103 13.55 -1.45 3.95
CA GLY A 103 13.94 -2.75 3.40
C GLY A 103 15.36 -2.75 2.84
N ARG A 104 15.70 -1.71 2.05
CA ARG A 104 17.06 -1.52 1.51
C ARG A 104 18.10 -1.37 2.62
N GLU A 105 17.81 -0.58 3.65
CA GLU A 105 18.72 -0.40 4.81
C GLU A 105 18.95 -1.70 5.58
N MET A 106 17.92 -2.54 5.69
CA MET A 106 17.96 -3.81 6.42
C MET A 106 18.49 -4.98 5.59
N GLY A 107 18.85 -4.76 4.31
CA GLY A 107 19.23 -5.84 3.39
C GLY A 107 18.10 -6.86 3.14
N SER A 108 16.86 -6.44 3.36
CA SER A 108 15.65 -7.25 3.25
C SER A 108 14.85 -6.84 2.03
N VAL A 109 14.30 -7.82 1.30
CA VAL A 109 13.38 -7.55 0.19
C VAL A 109 12.00 -7.29 0.80
N ILE A 110 11.64 -6.01 0.95
CA ILE A 110 10.31 -5.63 1.45
C ILE A 110 9.28 -5.55 0.32
N ASP A 111 9.64 -5.24 -0.93
CA ASP A 111 8.74 -5.41 -2.08
C ASP A 111 9.53 -5.20 -3.39
N GLU A 112 9.12 -5.83 -4.49
CA GLU A 112 9.58 -5.51 -5.85
C GLU A 112 8.50 -4.67 -6.54
N CYS A 113 8.17 -3.53 -5.93
CA CYS A 113 7.21 -2.60 -6.49
C CYS A 113 7.82 -1.94 -7.75
N PRO A 114 7.13 -1.94 -8.92
CA PRO A 114 7.65 -1.31 -10.12
C PRO A 114 7.96 0.17 -9.84
N PRO A 115 9.02 0.75 -10.41
CA PRO A 115 9.42 2.14 -10.13
C PRO A 115 8.39 3.21 -10.55
N ALA A 116 7.24 2.83 -11.09
CA ALA A 116 6.18 3.69 -11.59
C ALA A 116 5.06 3.98 -10.56
N GLY A 117 5.35 3.90 -9.26
CA GLY A 117 4.47 4.38 -8.19
C GLY A 117 4.66 5.86 -7.83
N SER A 118 5.52 6.58 -8.53
CA SER A 118 5.56 8.05 -8.44
C SER A 118 4.29 8.58 -9.11
N LEU A 119 3.44 9.27 -8.35
CA LEU A 119 2.42 10.14 -8.92
C LEU A 119 3.13 11.06 -9.91
N GLY A 120 2.99 10.75 -11.20
CA GLY A 120 3.87 11.23 -12.25
C GLY A 120 3.96 12.76 -12.25
N ASP A 121 5.16 13.25 -12.00
CA ASP A 121 5.57 14.55 -12.51
C ASP A 121 5.93 14.34 -13.99
N GLU A 122 4.95 14.66 -14.82
CA GLU A 122 4.99 14.98 -16.26
C GLU A 122 5.47 13.90 -17.27
N GLY A 123 4.53 13.46 -18.13
CA GLY A 123 4.82 13.40 -19.57
C GLY A 123 4.50 12.14 -20.39
N ARG A 124 3.26 11.64 -20.39
CA ARG A 124 2.46 11.26 -21.61
C ARG A 124 1.25 10.38 -21.28
N PRO A 125 0.15 10.51 -22.05
CA PRO A 125 -1.11 9.84 -21.77
C PRO A 125 -1.01 8.35 -22.10
N ALA A 126 -1.26 7.48 -21.11
CA ALA A 126 -1.65 6.11 -21.36
C ALA A 126 -3.03 6.14 -22.03
N ALA A 127 -3.07 5.65 -23.25
CA ALA A 127 -4.21 5.71 -24.14
C ALA A 127 -5.47 5.13 -23.48
N LEU A 128 -6.51 5.96 -23.39
CA LEU A 128 -7.88 5.50 -23.56
C LEU A 128 -8.00 4.98 -24.99
N ALA A 129 -7.78 3.69 -25.18
CA ALA A 129 -8.05 3.00 -26.43
C ALA A 129 -9.01 1.84 -26.17
N ASP A 130 -10.19 1.99 -26.76
CA ASP A 130 -11.18 0.97 -27.12
C ASP A 130 -12.06 0.35 -26.02
N ALA A 131 -13.23 0.97 -25.85
CA ALA A 131 -14.49 0.23 -25.79
C ALA A 131 -15.57 1.07 -26.49
N ALA A 132 -15.86 0.67 -27.74
CA ALA A 132 -17.05 1.05 -28.50
C ALA A 132 -18.33 0.47 -27.86
#